data_AF-A0A7S4SAE9-F1
#
_entry.id   AF-A0A7S4SAE9-F1
#
_cell.length_a   1.000
_cell.length_b   1.000
_cell.length_c   1.000
_cell.angle_alpha   90.00
_cell.angle_beta   90.00
_cell.angle_gamma   90.00
#
_symmetry.space_group_name_H-M   'P 1'
#
loop_
_entity.id
_entity.type
_entity.pdbx_description
1 polymer ?
#
loop_
_entity_poly.entity_id
_entity_poly.type
_entity_poly.pdbx_seq_one_letter_code
_entity_poly.pdbx_strand_id
1 'polypeptide(L)'
;MAMSQTQRRKAWRNIYMASWLVILMGVVYVQKQNQDALGRSLRRLKSSRNLSNNHRRRKLSSSTKNAIETKTENGRPIIYTYFEYNPDWEKGDFGSPEEQKEMLQTWARSWRNHGWEPKVLYKRHAEKHPYFEKFEEILDKVKIKYYDHICFHRWIAMSMYGGYMSDYGETCVFILILILKSIHEKPVLIMTPFFSFASSLSFPFILLNNMKIRYLPR
;
A
#
# COMPACT_ATOMS: atom_id res chain seq x y z
N MET A 1 -6.49 -42.56 31.17
CA MET A 1 -5.09 -42.13 31.32
C MET A 1 -4.98 -40.66 30.89
N ALA A 2 -4.73 -39.73 31.81
CA ALA A 2 -4.71 -38.30 31.49
C ALA A 2 -3.36 -37.90 30.85
N MET A 3 -3.42 -37.20 29.71
CA MET A 3 -2.23 -36.75 28.98
C MET A 3 -1.49 -35.63 29.73
N SER A 4 -0.17 -35.74 29.87
CA SER A 4 0.62 -34.77 30.65
C SER A 4 0.67 -33.38 30.00
N GLN A 5 0.85 -32.32 30.78
CA GLN A 5 0.93 -30.96 30.24
C GLN A 5 2.04 -30.79 29.19
N THR A 6 3.17 -31.49 29.36
CA THR A 6 4.28 -31.47 28.41
C THR A 6 3.90 -32.10 27.06
N GLN A 7 3.12 -33.19 27.07
CA GLN A 7 2.58 -33.81 25.86
C GLN A 7 1.59 -32.88 25.15
N ARG A 8 0.73 -32.18 25.91
CA ARG A 8 -0.19 -31.17 25.34
C ARG A 8 0.56 -30.05 24.63
N ARG A 9 1.60 -29.48 25.25
CA ARG A 9 2.40 -28.39 24.64
C ARG A 9 3.12 -28.84 23.37
N LYS A 10 3.66 -30.06 23.33
CA LYS A 10 4.27 -30.63 22.11
C LYS A 10 3.22 -30.83 21.00
N ALA A 11 2.05 -31.35 21.33
CA ALA A 11 0.96 -31.52 20.37
C ALA A 11 0.52 -30.18 19.75
N TRP A 12 0.33 -29.14 20.57
CA TRP A 12 -0.04 -27.80 20.09
C TRP A 12 1.05 -27.17 19.21
N ARG A 13 2.32 -27.32 19.55
CA ARG A 13 3.44 -26.85 18.69
C ARG A 13 3.43 -27.53 17.34
N ASN A 14 3.21 -28.84 17.28
CA ASN A 14 3.18 -29.59 16.03
C ASN A 14 1.99 -29.18 15.15
N ILE A 15 0.81 -28.98 15.74
CA ILE A 15 -0.39 -28.48 15.04
C ILE A 15 -0.12 -27.08 14.48
N TYR A 16 0.46 -26.18 15.29
CA TYR A 16 0.75 -24.82 14.87
C TYR A 16 1.76 -24.78 13.71
N MET A 17 2.83 -25.57 13.78
CA MET A 17 3.85 -25.65 12.72
C MET A 17 3.29 -26.25 11.42
N ALA A 18 2.41 -27.26 11.51
CA ALA A 18 1.75 -27.84 10.35
C ALA A 18 0.82 -26.82 9.66
N SER A 19 0.02 -26.08 10.44
CA SER A 19 -0.83 -25.01 9.91
C SER A 19 -0.01 -23.91 9.22
N TRP A 20 1.13 -23.52 9.80
CA TRP A 20 2.04 -22.53 9.21
C TRP A 20 2.62 -23.00 7.87
N LEU A 21 3.00 -24.27 7.76
CA LEU A 21 3.52 -24.84 6.51
C LEU A 21 2.45 -24.85 5.40
N VAL A 22 1.21 -25.18 5.72
CA VAL A 22 0.11 -25.15 4.74
C VAL A 22 -0.15 -23.72 4.24
N ILE A 23 -0.15 -22.73 5.14
CA ILE A 23 -0.30 -21.32 4.77
C ILE A 23 0.87 -20.86 3.88
N LEU A 24 2.12 -21.18 4.26
CA LEU A 24 3.30 -20.83 3.49
C LEU A 24 3.24 -21.44 2.07
N MET A 25 2.89 -22.72 1.97
CA MET A 25 2.75 -23.41 0.68
C MET A 25 1.61 -22.82 -0.17
N GLY A 26 0.49 -22.44 0.45
CA GLY A 26 -0.60 -21.73 -0.22
C GLY A 26 -0.16 -20.39 -0.79
N VAL A 27 0.59 -19.59 -0.03
CA VAL A 27 1.14 -18.30 -0.48
C VAL A 27 2.11 -18.50 -1.65
N VAL A 28 3.05 -19.46 -1.54
CA VAL A 28 4.00 -19.77 -2.62
C VAL A 28 3.29 -20.24 -3.88
N TYR A 29 2.25 -21.08 -3.74
CA TYR A 29 1.47 -21.59 -4.87
C TYR A 29 0.71 -20.46 -5.59
N VAL A 30 0.01 -19.60 -4.86
CA VAL A 30 -0.70 -18.44 -5.42
C VAL A 30 0.28 -17.48 -6.08
N GLN A 31 1.45 -17.26 -5.48
CA GLN A 31 2.49 -16.42 -6.06
C GLN A 31 3.03 -16.99 -7.37
N LYS A 32 3.18 -18.32 -7.49
CA LYS A 32 3.62 -18.97 -8.74
C LYS A 32 2.57 -18.85 -9.85
N GLN A 33 1.30 -19.11 -9.55
CA GLN A 33 0.20 -18.96 -10.52
C GLN A 33 0.10 -17.52 -11.05
N ASN A 34 0.28 -16.53 -10.17
CA ASN A 34 0.27 -15.12 -10.55
C ASN A 34 1.47 -14.75 -11.43
N GLN A 35 2.66 -15.31 -11.20
CA GLN A 35 3.84 -15.08 -12.06
C GLN A 35 3.64 -15.66 -13.47
N ASP A 36 3.03 -16.84 -13.58
CA ASP A 36 2.75 -17.48 -14.87
C ASP A 36 1.65 -16.75 -15.67
N ALA A 37 0.64 -16.22 -14.98
CA ALA A 37 -0.37 -15.35 -15.58
C ALA A 37 0.26 -14.03 -16.09
N LEU A 38 1.09 -13.39 -15.28
CA LEU A 38 1.75 -12.13 -15.64
C LEU A 38 2.73 -12.31 -16.81
N GLY A 39 3.48 -13.41 -16.83
CA GLY A 39 4.42 -13.74 -17.91
C GLY A 39 3.74 -13.98 -19.26
N ARG A 40 2.49 -14.44 -19.28
CA ARG A 40 1.68 -14.57 -20.52
C ARG A 40 1.17 -13.21 -21.01
N SER A 41 0.69 -12.36 -20.10
CA SER A 41 0.24 -11.00 -20.43
C SER A 41 1.38 -10.11 -20.93
N LEU A 42 2.56 -10.17 -20.30
CA LEU A 42 3.73 -9.39 -20.70
C LEU A 42 4.28 -9.78 -22.08
N ARG A 43 4.18 -11.06 -22.48
CA ARG A 43 4.56 -11.50 -23.84
C ARG A 43 3.64 -10.91 -24.91
N ARG A 44 2.33 -10.84 -24.67
CA ARG A 44 1.38 -10.17 -25.58
C ARG A 44 1.63 -8.66 -25.68
N LEU A 45 1.91 -8.01 -24.55
CA LEU A 45 2.19 -6.57 -24.53
C LEU A 45 3.53 -6.22 -25.21
N LYS A 46 4.58 -7.02 -25.06
CA LYS A 46 5.84 -6.83 -25.79
C LYS A 46 5.66 -6.92 -27.31
N SER A 47 4.80 -7.82 -27.79
CA SER A 47 4.46 -7.93 -29.22
C SER A 47 3.75 -6.68 -29.74
N SER A 48 2.89 -6.04 -28.93
CA SER A 48 2.16 -4.82 -29.29
C SER A 48 3.04 -3.55 -29.19
N ARG A 49 4.00 -3.54 -28.26
CA ARG A 49 4.84 -2.37 -27.96
C ARG A 49 5.91 -2.08 -29.03
N ASN A 50 6.34 -3.08 -29.80
CA ASN A 50 7.34 -2.87 -30.87
C ASN A 50 6.83 -1.98 -32.03
N LEU A 51 5.51 -1.83 -32.22
CA LEU A 51 4.92 -0.97 -33.25
C LEU A 51 4.72 0.50 -32.82
N SER A 52 4.77 0.81 -31.51
CA SER A 52 4.40 2.14 -30.97
C SER A 52 5.59 2.97 -30.45
N ASN A 53 6.77 2.37 -30.30
CA ASN A 53 7.89 2.96 -29.56
C ASN A 53 8.61 4.14 -30.23
N ASN A 54 8.47 4.36 -31.54
CA ASN A 54 9.21 5.43 -32.22
C ASN A 54 8.55 6.82 -32.10
N HIS A 55 7.24 6.89 -31.82
CA HIS A 55 6.55 8.19 -31.75
C HIS A 55 6.41 8.74 -30.31
N ARG A 56 6.42 7.88 -29.28
CA ARG A 56 6.16 8.28 -27.89
C ARG A 56 7.39 8.80 -27.14
N ARG A 57 8.60 8.49 -27.62
CA ARG A 57 9.87 8.83 -26.94
C ARG A 57 10.17 10.33 -26.90
N ARG A 58 9.59 11.14 -27.80
CA ARG A 58 9.76 12.61 -27.81
C ARG A 58 8.76 13.39 -26.96
N LYS A 59 7.59 12.83 -26.61
CA LYS A 59 6.57 13.52 -25.79
C LYS A 59 6.67 13.24 -24.30
N LEU A 60 7.42 12.22 -23.87
CA LEU A 60 7.55 11.86 -22.46
C LEU A 60 8.60 12.72 -21.71
N SER A 61 9.58 13.32 -22.41
CA SER A 61 10.64 14.09 -21.74
C SER A 61 10.19 15.47 -21.23
N SER A 62 9.04 15.99 -21.67
CA SER A 62 8.46 17.23 -21.13
C SER A 62 7.44 16.97 -20.02
N SER A 63 6.68 15.87 -20.08
CA SER A 63 5.68 15.52 -19.05
C SER A 63 6.30 14.96 -17.77
N THR A 64 7.45 14.26 -17.85
CA THR A 64 8.14 13.74 -16.66
C THR A 64 8.87 14.81 -15.85
N LYS A 65 9.18 15.98 -16.43
CA LYS A 65 9.79 17.10 -15.69
C LYS A 65 8.82 17.77 -14.72
N ASN A 66 7.52 17.72 -14.98
CA ASN A 66 6.49 18.27 -14.08
C ASN A 66 6.06 17.29 -12.97
N ALA A 67 6.56 16.04 -12.99
CA ALA A 67 6.04 14.97 -12.14
C ALA A 67 6.77 14.78 -10.80
N ILE A 68 7.79 15.60 -10.46
CA ILE A 68 8.54 15.43 -9.20
C ILE A 68 9.01 16.78 -8.66
N GLU A 69 8.13 17.77 -8.56
CA GLU A 69 8.30 18.80 -7.53
C GLU A 69 7.63 18.30 -6.25
N THR A 70 8.29 17.34 -5.60
CA THR A 70 7.89 16.85 -4.27
C THR A 70 8.34 17.79 -3.15
N LYS A 71 8.72 19.01 -3.49
CA LYS A 71 9.20 20.03 -2.54
C LYS A 71 8.22 21.19 -2.56
N THR A 72 7.92 21.71 -1.37
CA THR A 72 7.13 22.93 -1.22
C THR A 72 7.95 24.17 -1.59
N GLU A 73 7.30 25.34 -1.63
CA GLU A 73 7.98 26.64 -1.72
C GLU A 73 9.07 26.80 -0.65
N ASN A 74 8.85 26.20 0.53
CA ASN A 74 9.80 26.18 1.65
C ASN A 74 10.87 25.07 1.54
N GLY A 75 10.92 24.34 0.41
CA GLY A 75 11.88 23.27 0.15
C GLY A 75 11.64 21.96 0.90
N ARG A 76 10.59 21.86 1.72
CA ARG A 76 10.29 20.66 2.53
C ARG A 76 9.75 19.53 1.66
N PRO A 77 10.17 18.27 1.88
CA PRO A 77 9.58 17.13 1.19
C PRO A 77 8.13 16.95 1.62
N ILE A 78 7.26 16.58 0.67
CA ILE A 78 5.83 16.34 0.93
C ILE A 78 5.60 14.90 1.38
N ILE A 79 4.81 14.72 2.43
CA ILE A 79 4.24 13.43 2.81
C ILE A 79 2.71 13.47 2.73
N TYR A 80 2.14 12.51 2.03
CA TYR A 80 0.70 12.41 1.87
C TYR A 80 0.08 11.50 2.93
N THR A 81 -1.19 11.74 3.22
CA THR A 81 -2.10 10.75 3.78
C THR A 81 -3.43 10.83 3.03
N TYR A 82 -4.37 9.97 3.36
CA TYR A 82 -5.71 9.99 2.79
C TYR A 82 -6.74 9.94 3.90
N PHE A 83 -7.70 10.85 3.85
CA PHE A 83 -8.79 10.95 4.81
C PHE A 83 -10.11 11.02 4.05
N GLU A 84 -11.07 10.19 4.44
CA GLU A 84 -12.45 10.29 3.98
C GLU A 84 -13.33 10.09 5.21
N TYR A 85 -14.21 11.05 5.49
CA TYR A 85 -15.14 10.95 6.60
C TYR A 85 -16.35 10.12 6.16
N ASN A 86 -16.74 9.15 6.98
CA ASN A 86 -18.01 8.44 6.81
C ASN A 86 -18.89 8.65 8.05
N PRO A 87 -20.10 9.23 7.87
CA PRO A 87 -21.03 9.45 8.97
C PRO A 87 -21.53 8.16 9.62
N ASP A 88 -21.54 7.03 8.89
CA ASP A 88 -21.95 5.74 9.45
C ASP A 88 -20.95 5.19 10.48
N TRP A 89 -19.75 5.76 10.58
CA TRP A 89 -18.74 5.37 11.57
C TRP A 89 -19.01 5.89 12.97
N GLU A 90 -19.93 6.83 13.16
CA GLU A 90 -20.32 7.32 14.49
C GLU A 90 -20.87 6.21 15.41
N LYS A 91 -21.22 5.06 14.84
CA LYS A 91 -21.73 3.88 15.55
C LYS A 91 -20.68 2.79 15.79
N GLY A 92 -19.40 3.02 15.51
CA GLY A 92 -18.37 1.96 15.50
C GLY A 92 -16.99 2.33 16.05
N ASP A 93 -16.03 1.42 15.85
CA ASP A 93 -14.68 1.40 16.45
C ASP A 93 -13.71 2.51 15.96
N PHE A 94 -14.14 3.42 15.08
CA PHE A 94 -13.27 4.38 14.40
C PHE A 94 -13.23 5.78 15.04
N GLY A 95 -13.90 5.94 16.18
CA GLY A 95 -13.95 7.20 16.92
C GLY A 95 -14.85 8.26 16.30
N SER A 96 -15.17 9.29 17.08
CA SER A 96 -15.99 10.42 16.66
C SER A 96 -15.32 11.26 15.56
N PRO A 97 -16.08 12.07 14.81
CA PRO A 97 -15.51 12.99 13.82
C PRO A 97 -14.41 13.89 14.43
N GLU A 98 -14.58 14.32 15.68
CA GLU A 98 -13.64 15.13 16.43
C GLU A 98 -12.35 14.36 16.75
N GLU A 99 -12.46 13.11 17.21
CA GLU A 99 -11.31 12.25 17.51
C GLU A 99 -10.48 11.97 16.26
N GLN A 100 -11.14 11.69 15.13
CA GLN A 100 -10.45 11.47 13.85
C GLN A 100 -9.74 12.75 13.36
N LYS A 101 -10.36 13.91 13.55
CA LYS A 101 -9.75 15.21 13.23
C LYS A 101 -8.54 15.48 14.12
N GLU A 102 -8.62 15.20 15.41
CA GLU A 102 -7.51 15.34 16.35
C GLU A 102 -6.34 14.40 15.98
N MET A 103 -6.64 13.16 15.62
CA MET A 103 -5.65 12.19 15.16
C MET A 103 -4.93 12.68 13.90
N LEU A 104 -5.67 13.19 12.91
CA LEU A 104 -5.10 13.73 11.68
C LEU A 104 -4.24 14.98 11.95
N GLN A 105 -4.64 15.83 12.89
CA GLN A 105 -3.85 17.00 13.31
C GLN A 105 -2.56 16.58 14.02
N THR A 106 -2.63 15.57 14.89
CA THR A 106 -1.46 15.01 15.60
C THR A 106 -0.48 14.38 14.62
N TRP A 107 -0.98 13.59 13.66
CA TRP A 107 -0.19 13.05 12.54
C TRP A 107 0.51 14.16 11.76
N ALA A 108 -0.22 15.20 11.36
CA ALA A 108 0.34 16.31 10.58
C ALA A 108 1.39 17.10 11.39
N ARG A 109 1.15 17.35 12.68
CA ARG A 109 2.10 18.02 13.58
C ARG A 109 3.39 17.21 13.71
N SER A 110 3.27 15.89 13.89
CA SER A 110 4.43 14.99 13.98
C SER A 110 5.32 15.09 12.75
N TRP A 111 4.75 14.99 11.55
CA TRP A 111 5.52 15.08 10.30
C TRP A 111 6.12 16.47 10.07
N ARG A 112 5.42 17.56 10.40
CA ARG A 112 5.97 18.92 10.34
C ARG A 112 7.19 19.09 11.26
N ASN A 113 7.13 18.55 12.47
CA ASN A 113 8.24 18.59 13.42
C ASN A 113 9.48 17.85 12.90
N HIS A 114 9.30 16.88 12.00
CA HIS A 114 10.37 16.14 11.34
C HIS A 114 10.78 16.72 9.97
N GLY A 115 10.36 17.95 9.66
CA GLY A 115 10.78 18.66 8.45
C GLY A 115 10.00 18.30 7.18
N TRP A 116 8.91 17.56 7.28
CA TRP A 116 8.02 17.25 6.15
C TRP A 116 6.87 18.25 6.02
N GLU A 117 6.30 18.36 4.82
CA GLU A 117 4.99 19.02 4.62
C GLU A 117 3.88 17.98 4.47
N PRO A 118 2.99 17.84 5.47
CA PRO A 118 1.87 16.91 5.39
C PRO A 118 0.79 17.44 4.45
N LYS A 119 0.31 16.60 3.54
CA LYS A 119 -0.85 16.87 2.68
C LYS A 119 -1.89 15.76 2.79
N VAL A 120 -3.16 16.15 2.91
CA VAL A 120 -4.27 15.21 3.03
C VAL A 120 -4.95 15.05 1.66
N LEU A 121 -5.02 13.82 1.19
CA LEU A 121 -5.80 13.42 0.01
C LEU A 121 -7.21 13.00 0.44
N TYR A 122 -8.13 13.02 -0.52
CA TYR A 122 -9.58 12.83 -0.34
C TYR A 122 -10.14 12.14 -1.58
N LYS A 123 -11.39 11.67 -1.58
CA LYS A 123 -12.00 11.04 -2.76
C LYS A 123 -11.93 11.91 -4.02
N ARG A 124 -12.16 13.22 -3.92
CA ARG A 124 -12.02 14.19 -5.04
C ARG A 124 -10.65 14.19 -5.73
N HIS A 125 -9.62 13.69 -5.06
CA HIS A 125 -8.29 13.52 -5.65
C HIS A 125 -8.18 12.23 -6.45
N ALA A 126 -8.86 11.17 -6.02
CA ALA A 126 -9.00 9.92 -6.77
C ALA A 126 -9.87 10.11 -8.03
N GLU A 127 -10.95 10.90 -7.93
CA GLU A 127 -11.87 11.20 -9.04
C GLU A 127 -11.19 11.84 -10.26
N LYS A 128 -10.03 12.48 -10.06
CA LYS A 128 -9.22 13.04 -11.15
C LYS A 128 -8.51 11.97 -11.98
N HIS A 129 -8.51 10.71 -11.54
CA HIS A 129 -7.85 9.63 -12.26
C HIS A 129 -8.67 9.22 -13.48
N PRO A 130 -8.07 9.09 -14.69
CA PRO A 130 -8.82 8.80 -15.93
C PRO A 130 -9.63 7.50 -15.93
N TYR A 131 -9.30 6.58 -15.03
CA TYR A 131 -9.98 5.29 -14.88
C TYR A 131 -10.82 5.19 -13.61
N PHE A 132 -11.07 6.30 -12.90
CA PHE A 132 -11.79 6.29 -11.62
C PHE A 132 -13.16 5.60 -11.73
N GLU A 133 -14.00 6.01 -12.69
CA GLU A 133 -15.34 5.42 -12.90
C GLU A 133 -15.28 3.91 -13.16
N LYS A 134 -14.29 3.46 -13.93
CA LYS A 134 -14.09 2.03 -14.19
C LYS A 134 -13.67 1.27 -12.93
N PHE A 135 -12.89 1.90 -12.05
CA PHE A 135 -12.57 1.30 -10.75
C PHE A 135 -13.83 1.18 -9.89
N GLU A 136 -14.63 2.25 -9.77
CA GLU A 136 -15.89 2.21 -9.02
C GLU A 136 -16.80 1.08 -9.53
N GLU A 137 -16.99 0.96 -10.85
CA GLU A 137 -17.81 -0.11 -11.45
C GLU A 137 -17.31 -1.51 -11.05
N ILE A 138 -16.00 -1.72 -10.97
CA ILE A 138 -15.41 -3.01 -10.56
C ILE A 138 -15.64 -3.24 -9.06
N LEU A 139 -15.39 -2.22 -8.23
CA LEU A 139 -15.55 -2.33 -6.78
C LEU A 139 -17.01 -2.61 -6.39
N ASP A 140 -17.95 -1.95 -7.06
CA ASP A 140 -19.39 -2.15 -6.90
C ASP A 140 -19.81 -3.58 -7.29
N LYS A 141 -19.30 -4.10 -8.41
CA LYS A 141 -19.58 -5.48 -8.85
C LYS A 141 -19.08 -6.53 -7.87
N VAL A 142 -17.92 -6.29 -7.23
CA VAL A 142 -17.33 -7.22 -6.26
C VAL A 142 -18.03 -7.13 -4.90
N LYS A 143 -18.83 -6.08 -4.64
CA LYS A 143 -19.55 -5.86 -3.39
C LYS A 143 -18.63 -5.86 -2.16
N ILE A 144 -17.50 -5.17 -2.27
CA ILE A 144 -16.57 -5.02 -1.14
C ILE A 144 -17.17 -4.12 -0.05
N LYS A 145 -16.66 -4.24 1.18
CA LYS A 145 -17.10 -3.37 2.27
C LYS A 145 -16.65 -1.93 1.99
N TYR A 146 -17.43 -0.97 2.47
CA TYR A 146 -17.14 0.45 2.30
C TYR A 146 -15.73 0.84 2.78
N TYR A 147 -15.25 0.26 3.88
CA TYR A 147 -13.89 0.49 4.37
C TYR A 147 -12.83 0.08 3.34
N ASP A 148 -12.98 -1.10 2.72
CA ASP A 148 -12.07 -1.57 1.67
C ASP A 148 -12.11 -0.64 0.45
N HIS A 149 -13.29 -0.09 0.14
CA HIS A 149 -13.50 0.88 -0.92
C HIS A 149 -12.65 2.14 -0.75
N ILE A 150 -12.61 2.68 0.48
CA ILE A 150 -11.75 3.81 0.82
C ILE A 150 -10.27 3.47 0.66
N CYS A 151 -9.85 2.26 1.06
CA CYS A 151 -8.47 1.84 0.84
C CYS A 151 -8.13 1.92 -0.67
N PHE A 152 -9.03 1.53 -1.58
CA PHE A 152 -8.79 1.68 -3.02
C PHE A 152 -8.72 3.13 -3.48
N HIS A 153 -9.63 3.99 -3.03
CA HIS A 153 -9.61 5.42 -3.34
C HIS A 153 -8.28 6.08 -2.92
N ARG A 154 -7.75 5.70 -1.77
CA ARG A 154 -6.43 6.16 -1.31
C ARG A 154 -5.33 5.91 -2.32
N TRP A 155 -5.28 4.71 -2.90
CA TRP A 155 -4.24 4.38 -3.88
C TRP A 155 -4.45 5.05 -5.21
N ILE A 156 -5.71 5.18 -5.65
CA ILE A 156 -6.03 5.94 -6.86
C ILE A 156 -5.67 7.42 -6.65
N ALA A 157 -5.95 8.01 -5.50
CA ALA A 157 -5.51 9.37 -5.19
C ALA A 157 -3.97 9.46 -5.21
N MET A 158 -3.28 8.55 -4.51
CA MET A 158 -1.81 8.55 -4.45
C MET A 158 -1.16 8.36 -5.83
N SER A 159 -1.80 7.61 -6.73
CA SER A 159 -1.35 7.41 -8.12
C SER A 159 -1.22 8.72 -8.90
N MET A 160 -2.07 9.70 -8.59
CA MET A 160 -2.13 10.99 -9.26
C MET A 160 -0.99 11.91 -8.81
N TYR A 161 -0.56 11.80 -7.55
CA TYR A 161 0.44 12.70 -6.95
C TYR A 161 1.85 12.09 -6.94
N GLY A 162 1.98 10.78 -6.70
CA GLY A 162 3.28 10.14 -6.45
C GLY A 162 3.92 10.59 -5.13
N GLY A 163 5.15 10.11 -4.87
CA GLY A 163 5.91 10.49 -3.66
C GLY A 163 5.71 9.53 -2.48
N TYR A 164 5.75 10.08 -1.27
CA TYR A 164 5.67 9.34 -0.01
C TYR A 164 4.28 9.49 0.61
N MET A 165 3.74 8.39 1.13
CA MET A 165 2.48 8.39 1.87
C MET A 165 2.65 7.63 3.18
N SER A 166 2.04 8.16 4.24
CA SER A 166 1.88 7.49 5.52
C SER A 166 0.41 7.50 5.91
N ASP A 167 -0.08 6.35 6.35
CA ASP A 167 -1.43 6.24 6.90
C ASP A 167 -1.51 7.03 8.22
N TYR A 168 -2.66 7.62 8.52
CA TYR A 168 -2.87 8.29 9.81
C TYR A 168 -3.55 7.38 10.84
N GLY A 169 -4.09 6.23 10.42
CA GLY A 169 -4.77 5.24 11.28
C GLY A 169 -4.29 3.79 11.07
N GLU A 170 -5.00 2.84 11.71
CA GLU A 170 -4.65 1.40 11.71
C GLU A 170 -4.89 0.73 10.34
N THR A 171 -3.85 0.75 9.50
CA THR A 171 -3.44 -0.26 8.51
C THR A 171 -4.47 -0.89 7.54
N CYS A 172 -4.63 -0.31 6.34
CA CYS A 172 -5.08 -1.04 5.12
C CYS A 172 -3.96 -1.90 4.46
N VAL A 173 -3.07 -2.55 5.22
CA VAL A 173 -1.77 -3.04 4.67
C VAL A 173 -1.88 -4.36 3.88
N PHE A 174 -2.89 -5.19 4.13
CA PHE A 174 -2.86 -6.59 3.64
C PHE A 174 -3.45 -6.84 2.25
N ILE A 175 -4.40 -6.04 1.75
CA ILE A 175 -5.14 -6.38 0.51
C ILE A 175 -4.42 -5.92 -0.78
N LEU A 176 -3.47 -4.99 -0.67
CA LEU A 176 -3.07 -4.19 -1.82
C LEU A 176 -1.83 -4.67 -2.59
N ILE A 177 -0.93 -5.44 -1.97
CA ILE A 177 0.28 -5.92 -2.64
C ILE A 177 -0.05 -6.69 -3.95
N LEU A 178 -1.27 -7.23 -4.05
CA LEU A 178 -1.76 -7.96 -5.22
C LEU A 178 -2.24 -7.06 -6.37
N ILE A 179 -2.78 -5.87 -6.12
CA ILE A 179 -3.45 -5.06 -7.16
C ILE A 179 -2.50 -4.03 -7.77
N LEU A 180 -1.63 -3.40 -6.97
CA LEU A 180 -0.74 -2.34 -7.49
C LEU A 180 0.38 -2.87 -8.40
N LYS A 181 0.82 -4.12 -8.23
CA LYS A 181 1.82 -4.73 -9.13
C LYS A 181 1.32 -4.85 -10.58
N SER A 182 -0.01 -4.79 -10.80
CA SER A 182 -0.60 -4.91 -12.13
C SER A 182 -0.80 -3.57 -12.85
N ILE A 183 -0.69 -2.41 -12.17
CA ILE A 183 -1.25 -1.15 -12.70
C ILE A 183 -0.23 0.00 -12.80
N HIS A 184 0.87 0.02 -12.02
CA HIS A 184 1.68 1.23 -11.91
C HIS A 184 3.02 1.28 -12.68
N GLU A 185 3.22 2.38 -13.42
CA GLU A 185 4.49 2.80 -14.04
C GLU A 185 5.34 3.72 -13.13
N LYS A 186 4.86 4.11 -11.93
CA LYS A 186 5.56 5.02 -10.99
C LYS A 186 5.84 4.33 -9.66
N PRO A 187 7.04 4.52 -9.05
CA PRO A 187 7.34 3.99 -7.73
C PRO A 187 6.57 4.78 -6.66
N VAL A 188 5.77 4.07 -5.86
CA VAL A 188 5.17 4.59 -4.62
C VAL A 188 5.89 3.89 -3.48
N LEU A 189 6.55 4.66 -2.60
CA LEU A 189 7.17 4.11 -1.40
C LEU A 189 6.18 4.23 -0.23
N ILE A 190 5.87 3.11 0.39
CA ILE A 190 4.97 3.02 1.53
C ILE A 190 5.83 2.96 2.80
N MET A 191 5.67 3.92 3.70
CA MET A 191 6.25 3.85 5.04
C MET A 191 5.15 3.44 6.01
N THR A 192 5.16 2.18 6.44
CA THR A 192 4.29 1.72 7.52
C THR A 192 4.93 2.14 8.86
N PRO A 193 4.25 2.93 9.71
CA PRO A 193 4.77 3.18 11.05
C PRO A 193 4.81 1.86 11.83
N PHE A 194 6.01 1.43 12.22
CA PHE A 194 6.28 0.21 13.00
C PHE A 194 5.88 0.31 14.47
N PHE A 195 4.97 1.22 14.84
CA PHE A 195 4.62 1.52 16.22
C PHE A 195 3.27 0.89 16.57
N SER A 196 3.31 -0.39 16.96
CA SER A 196 2.43 -1.06 17.95
C SER A 196 2.31 -2.56 17.70
N PHE A 197 3.40 -3.32 17.79
CA PHE A 197 3.32 -4.77 18.08
C PHE A 197 4.61 -5.34 18.70
N ALA A 198 5.34 -4.54 19.48
CA ALA A 198 6.63 -4.93 20.06
C ALA A 198 6.58 -5.09 21.60
N SER A 199 5.43 -5.46 22.18
CA SER A 199 5.31 -5.67 23.63
C SER A 199 5.08 -7.12 24.06
N SER A 200 5.13 -8.14 23.19
CA SER A 200 4.88 -9.52 23.66
C SER A 200 5.62 -10.69 23.03
N LEU A 201 6.53 -10.54 22.06
CA LEU A 201 7.37 -11.67 21.63
C LEU A 201 8.76 -11.22 21.18
N SER A 202 9.79 -11.70 21.89
CA SER A 202 11.19 -11.63 21.48
C SER A 202 11.38 -12.33 20.13
N PHE A 203 11.51 -11.55 19.05
CA PHE A 203 12.03 -12.02 17.77
C PHE A 203 13.36 -11.33 17.46
N PRO A 204 14.35 -12.05 16.88
CA PRO A 204 15.71 -11.56 16.75
C PRO A 204 15.85 -10.57 15.60
N PHE A 205 16.71 -9.59 15.88
CA PHE A 205 17.17 -8.47 15.08
C PHE A 205 17.98 -8.94 13.85
N ILE A 206 17.35 -9.57 12.85
CA ILE A 206 18.01 -9.93 11.58
C ILE A 206 17.02 -9.71 10.44
N LEU A 207 17.05 -8.52 9.80
CA LEU A 207 16.72 -8.27 8.37
C LEU A 207 16.66 -6.77 8.01
N LEU A 208 17.62 -5.94 8.45
CA LEU A 208 17.75 -4.57 7.93
C LEU A 208 19.13 -4.22 7.35
N ASN A 209 20.09 -5.16 7.30
CA ASN A 209 21.45 -4.86 6.82
C ASN A 209 21.76 -5.25 5.37
N ASN A 210 20.81 -5.69 4.54
CA ASN A 210 21.14 -6.18 3.18
C ASN A 210 20.38 -5.55 2.01
N MET A 211 19.74 -4.39 2.16
CA MET A 211 19.27 -3.62 1.00
C MET A 211 20.35 -2.64 0.50
N LYS A 212 21.42 -3.18 -0.09
CA LYS A 212 22.35 -2.41 -0.94
C LYS A 212 21.69 -2.23 -2.31
N ILE A 213 20.97 -1.12 -2.48
CA ILE A 213 20.47 -0.71 -3.80
C ILE A 213 21.68 -0.22 -4.62
N ARG A 214 22.09 -1.00 -5.62
CA ARG A 214 23.12 -0.58 -6.58
C ARG A 214 22.56 0.55 -7.44
N TYR A 215 23.15 1.73 -7.35
CA TYR A 215 23.04 2.75 -8.39
C TYR A 215 23.72 2.23 -9.66
N LEU A 216 22.98 2.17 -10.77
CA LEU A 216 23.59 2.10 -12.09
C LEU A 216 24.12 3.51 -12.42
N PRO A 217 25.41 3.66 -12.77
CA PRO A 217 25.93 4.95 -13.20
C PRO A 217 25.38 5.30 -14.59
N ARG A 218 25.33 6.61 -14.84
CA ARG A 218 24.77 7.26 -16.04
C ARG A 218 25.48 6.85 -17.32
#